data_AF-A0A0C2VII9-F1
#
_entry.id   AF-A0A0C2VII9-F1
#
_cell.length_a   1.000
_cell.length_b   1.000
_cell.length_c   1.000
_cell.angle_alpha   90.00
_cell.angle_beta   90.00
_cell.angle_gamma   90.00
#
_symmetry.space_group_name_H-M   'P 1'
#
loop_
_entity.id
_entity.type
_entity.pdbx_description
1 polymer ?
#
loop_
_entity_poly.entity_id
_entity_poly.type
_entity_poly.pdbx_seq_one_letter_code
_entity_poly.pdbx_strand_id
1 'polypeptide(L)'
;MRKSSWVGAGVFALGISFFTSVYFIGDRSDTENKELYDFTSNGLELNIVTNGQTFEKGDEIVVEATLTNELGAPVTYNTKCGEALTIEVRSITLDHTLITQTEKPACGEDEEIDRMIPNEQLSTASAFNLAIPLSEQETTLAPAGDYIVEITFSPTAQPAFESQIPITINQQNDKLVDPSEAKQQALESEKAKSWFSVYGDTEKYLISEELPYLENGEWVFKWHAMNADQALRDDDDELMLYEKAVKSE
;
A
#
# COMPACT_ATOMS: atom_id res chain seq x y z
N MET A 1 -13.10 -76.50 18.49
CA MET A 1 -14.02 -75.43 18.05
C MET A 1 -13.18 -74.29 17.45
N ARG A 2 -13.54 -73.89 16.23
CA ARG A 2 -13.16 -72.73 15.37
C ARG A 2 -12.27 -71.61 15.98
N LYS A 3 -11.10 -71.31 15.35
CA LYS A 3 -10.74 -70.22 14.39
C LYS A 3 -10.12 -69.00 15.11
N SER A 4 -8.81 -68.75 15.05
CA SER A 4 -7.96 -68.09 14.01
C SER A 4 -7.72 -66.58 14.25
N SER A 5 -6.43 -66.23 14.44
CA SER A 5 -5.67 -65.07 13.92
C SER A 5 -6.38 -63.75 13.64
N TRP A 6 -5.87 -62.62 14.17
CA TRP A 6 -5.18 -61.61 13.36
C TRP A 6 -4.46 -60.55 14.21
N VAL A 7 -3.25 -60.17 13.77
CA VAL A 7 -2.43 -59.04 14.23
C VAL A 7 -2.98 -57.76 13.60
N GLY A 8 -3.14 -56.69 14.39
CA GLY A 8 -3.53 -55.37 13.89
C GLY A 8 -2.75 -54.28 14.60
N ALA A 9 -1.75 -53.73 13.91
CA ALA A 9 -1.04 -52.51 14.29
C ALA A 9 -2.01 -51.33 14.24
N GLY A 10 -2.11 -50.57 15.32
CA GLY A 10 -2.86 -49.31 15.37
C GLY A 10 -2.05 -48.19 14.74
N VAL A 11 -2.43 -47.78 13.53
CA VAL A 11 -2.08 -46.49 12.92
C VAL A 11 -3.38 -45.70 12.81
N PHE A 12 -3.46 -44.56 13.48
CA PHE A 12 -4.43 -43.49 13.20
C PHE A 12 -3.64 -42.18 13.32
N ALA A 13 -3.08 -41.70 12.21
CA ALA A 13 -3.72 -40.82 11.21
C ALA A 13 -3.92 -39.40 11.78
N LEU A 14 -2.91 -38.56 11.52
CA LEU A 14 -2.97 -37.12 11.61
C LEU A 14 -4.08 -36.63 10.68
N GLY A 15 -5.04 -35.89 11.24
CA GLY A 15 -6.06 -35.20 10.46
C GLY A 15 -5.43 -34.04 9.71
N ILE A 16 -5.04 -34.28 8.46
CA ILE A 16 -4.77 -33.23 7.49
C ILE A 16 -6.13 -32.85 6.92
N SER A 17 -6.69 -31.73 7.39
CA SER A 17 -7.83 -31.10 6.75
C SER A 17 -7.36 -30.50 5.43
N PHE A 18 -7.54 -31.24 4.34
CA PHE A 18 -7.50 -30.67 2.98
C PHE A 18 -8.74 -29.78 2.82
N PHE A 19 -8.58 -28.47 2.98
CA PHE A 19 -9.52 -27.53 2.39
C PHE A 19 -9.28 -27.51 0.88
N THR A 20 -10.13 -28.22 0.13
CA THR A 20 -10.24 -28.02 -1.31
C THR A 20 -10.99 -26.71 -1.53
N SER A 21 -10.28 -25.61 -1.72
CA SER A 21 -10.85 -24.39 -2.26
C SER A 21 -11.31 -24.67 -3.68
N VAL A 22 -12.62 -24.64 -3.90
CA VAL A 22 -13.21 -24.73 -5.24
C VAL A 22 -12.94 -23.40 -5.92
N TYR A 23 -11.97 -23.40 -6.84
CA TYR A 23 -11.77 -22.29 -7.77
C TYR A 23 -13.01 -22.16 -8.65
N PHE A 24 -13.75 -21.06 -8.50
CA PHE A 24 -14.66 -20.60 -9.54
C PHE A 24 -13.81 -20.05 -10.69
N ILE A 25 -13.58 -20.88 -11.70
CA ILE A 25 -12.96 -20.48 -12.97
C ILE A 25 -14.03 -19.69 -13.75
N GLY A 26 -13.94 -18.37 -13.69
CA GLY A 26 -14.46 -17.47 -14.72
C GLY A 26 -13.41 -17.35 -15.82
N ASP A 27 -13.82 -17.58 -17.07
CA ASP A 27 -12.99 -17.67 -18.26
C ASP A 27 -12.09 -16.44 -18.53
N ARG A 28 -10.81 -16.74 -18.83
CA ARG A 28 -9.95 -16.11 -19.87
C ARG A 28 -9.19 -14.79 -19.55
N SER A 29 -8.00 -14.87 -18.96
CA SER A 29 -6.67 -14.80 -19.64
C SER A 29 -5.52 -14.75 -18.61
N ASP A 30 -4.40 -15.39 -18.96
CA ASP A 30 -3.04 -15.22 -18.39
C ASP A 30 -2.74 -15.72 -16.97
N THR A 31 -2.65 -17.05 -16.83
CA THR A 31 -1.87 -17.71 -15.77
C THR A 31 -0.40 -17.85 -16.16
N GLU A 32 0.40 -16.78 -16.17
CA GLU A 32 1.85 -16.96 -16.39
C GLU A 32 2.85 -16.23 -15.49
N ASN A 33 2.48 -15.27 -14.63
CA ASN A 33 3.44 -14.72 -13.65
C ASN A 33 2.79 -14.54 -12.29
N LYS A 34 2.77 -15.59 -11.45
CA LYS A 34 2.46 -15.42 -10.02
C LYS A 34 3.77 -15.29 -9.25
N GLU A 35 3.91 -14.22 -8.49
CA GLU A 35 5.03 -14.01 -7.58
C GLU A 35 4.60 -14.32 -6.16
N LEU A 36 5.48 -14.96 -5.39
CA LEU A 36 5.20 -15.42 -4.03
C LEU A 36 6.18 -14.75 -3.06
N TYR A 37 5.67 -14.23 -1.96
CA TYR A 37 6.46 -13.58 -0.93
C TYR A 37 6.04 -14.07 0.45
N ASP A 38 7.02 -14.47 1.25
CA ASP A 38 6.79 -14.97 2.60
C ASP A 38 7.55 -14.09 3.59
N PHE A 39 6.82 -13.54 4.56
CA PHE A 39 7.36 -12.68 5.61
C PHE A 39 7.03 -13.26 6.98
N THR A 40 7.98 -13.18 7.91
CA THR A 40 7.76 -13.65 9.30
C THR A 40 8.27 -12.60 10.27
N SER A 41 7.43 -12.20 11.22
CA SER A 41 7.79 -11.25 12.27
C SER A 41 6.94 -11.47 13.50
N ASN A 42 7.55 -11.46 14.69
CA ASN A 42 6.86 -11.55 15.98
C ASN A 42 5.86 -12.71 16.13
N GLY A 43 6.16 -13.87 15.49
CA GLY A 43 5.26 -15.04 15.52
C GLY A 43 4.02 -14.90 14.64
N LEU A 44 4.04 -13.97 13.71
CA LEU A 44 3.09 -13.90 12.59
C LEU A 44 3.81 -14.27 11.30
N GLU A 45 3.12 -15.01 10.44
CA GLU A 45 3.58 -15.36 9.10
C GLU A 45 2.64 -14.78 8.06
N LEU A 46 3.15 -13.99 7.12
CA LEU A 46 2.40 -13.37 6.03
C LEU A 46 2.86 -13.95 4.70
N ASN A 47 1.95 -14.62 4.00
CA ASN A 47 2.15 -15.15 2.66
C ASN A 47 1.40 -14.26 1.66
N ILE A 48 2.08 -13.81 0.60
CA ILE A 48 1.53 -12.89 -0.40
C ILE A 48 1.71 -13.46 -1.79
N VAL A 49 0.66 -13.37 -2.60
CA VAL A 49 0.66 -13.72 -4.01
C VAL A 49 0.33 -12.48 -4.83
N THR A 50 1.17 -12.12 -5.80
CA THR A 50 0.85 -11.09 -6.79
C THR A 50 0.78 -11.69 -8.19
N ASN A 51 0.10 -11.02 -9.11
CA ASN A 51 0.05 -11.40 -10.53
C ASN A 51 1.20 -10.81 -11.38
N GLY A 52 2.27 -10.32 -10.74
CA GLY A 52 3.46 -9.80 -11.40
C GLY A 52 4.18 -8.73 -10.59
N GLN A 53 5.30 -8.25 -11.15
CA GLN A 53 6.11 -7.13 -10.64
C GLN A 53 6.18 -5.96 -11.63
N THR A 54 5.75 -6.15 -12.87
CA THR A 54 5.80 -5.12 -13.91
C THR A 54 4.47 -5.09 -14.64
N PHE A 55 3.89 -3.90 -14.75
CA PHE A 55 2.55 -3.69 -15.28
C PHE A 55 2.56 -2.61 -16.37
N GLU A 56 1.84 -2.85 -17.45
CA GLU A 56 1.69 -1.94 -18.58
C GLU A 56 0.24 -1.46 -18.72
N LYS A 57 0.02 -0.54 -19.66
CA LYS A 57 -1.30 0.05 -19.89
C LYS A 57 -2.37 -1.03 -20.15
N GLY A 58 -3.39 -1.04 -19.30
CA GLY A 58 -4.51 -1.97 -19.38
C GLY A 58 -4.38 -3.20 -18.50
N ASP A 59 -3.21 -3.38 -17.86
CA ASP A 59 -3.04 -4.40 -16.83
C ASP A 59 -3.80 -4.02 -15.56
N GLU A 60 -3.99 -5.02 -14.71
CA GLU A 60 -4.55 -4.92 -13.38
C GLU A 60 -3.54 -5.50 -12.40
N ILE A 61 -3.41 -4.90 -11.22
CA ILE A 61 -2.60 -5.47 -10.13
C ILE A 61 -3.53 -6.25 -9.23
N VAL A 62 -3.27 -7.54 -9.05
CA VAL A 62 -4.01 -8.41 -8.13
C VAL A 62 -3.07 -8.89 -7.04
N VAL A 63 -3.47 -8.69 -5.79
CA VAL A 63 -2.70 -9.06 -4.59
C VAL A 63 -3.59 -9.88 -3.67
N GLU A 64 -3.13 -11.06 -3.30
CA GLU A 64 -3.73 -11.92 -2.29
C GLU A 64 -2.78 -12.02 -1.10
N ALA A 65 -3.28 -11.83 0.12
CA ALA A 65 -2.47 -11.88 1.33
C ALA A 65 -3.13 -12.79 2.38
N THR A 66 -2.34 -13.68 2.97
CA THR A 66 -2.75 -14.60 4.05
C THR A 66 -1.82 -14.47 5.24
N LEU A 67 -2.34 -13.98 6.36
CA LEU A 67 -1.64 -13.87 7.63
C LEU A 67 -2.01 -15.05 8.53
N THR A 68 -1.02 -15.73 9.11
CA THR A 68 -1.19 -16.84 10.06
C THR A 68 -0.65 -16.47 11.44
N ASN A 69 -1.40 -16.80 12.49
CA ASN A 69 -0.93 -16.68 13.86
C ASN A 69 -0.08 -17.89 14.27
N GLU A 70 1.24 -17.80 14.15
CA GLU A 70 2.17 -18.84 14.61
C GLU A 70 2.48 -18.76 16.12
N LEU A 71 1.85 -17.84 16.86
CA LEU A 71 1.98 -17.78 18.31
C LEU A 71 1.14 -18.86 18.97
N GLY A 72 1.64 -19.36 20.10
CA GLY A 72 0.88 -20.25 21.00
C GLY A 72 -0.23 -19.55 21.79
N ALA A 73 -0.52 -18.27 21.51
CA ALA A 73 -1.54 -17.47 22.18
C ALA A 73 -2.34 -16.61 21.19
N PRO A 74 -3.58 -16.21 21.53
CA PRO A 74 -4.37 -15.32 20.67
C PRO A 74 -3.72 -13.94 20.49
N VAL A 75 -3.86 -13.37 19.29
CA VAL A 75 -3.48 -12.01 18.94
C VAL A 75 -4.73 -11.16 18.83
N THR A 76 -4.87 -10.12 19.66
CA THR A 76 -5.96 -9.15 19.56
C THR A 76 -5.59 -8.06 18.55
N TYR A 77 -6.54 -7.66 17.71
CA TYR A 77 -6.35 -6.62 16.70
C TYR A 77 -7.62 -5.80 16.53
N ASN A 78 -7.46 -4.57 16.03
CA ASN A 78 -8.59 -3.73 15.66
C ASN A 78 -8.88 -3.93 14.18
N THR A 79 -10.15 -4.08 13.82
CA THR A 79 -10.57 -4.05 12.41
C THR A 79 -10.97 -2.62 12.07
N LYS A 80 -10.16 -1.94 11.26
CA LYS A 80 -10.52 -0.61 10.78
C LYS A 80 -11.51 -0.79 9.63
N CYS A 81 -12.75 -0.33 9.83
CA CYS A 81 -13.84 -0.54 8.87
C CYS A 81 -14.11 -2.03 8.57
N GLY A 82 -13.84 -2.94 9.50
CA GLY A 82 -14.04 -4.38 9.29
C GLY A 82 -12.90 -5.09 8.53
N GLU A 83 -11.82 -4.39 8.18
CA GLU A 83 -10.64 -4.99 7.54
C GLU A 83 -9.52 -5.16 8.57
N ALA A 84 -9.04 -6.39 8.72
CA ALA A 84 -7.89 -6.72 9.58
C ALA A 84 -6.54 -6.48 8.88
N LEU A 85 -6.52 -6.78 7.58
CA LEU A 85 -5.38 -6.62 6.69
C LEU A 85 -5.73 -5.54 5.66
N THR A 86 -4.87 -4.53 5.55
CA THR A 86 -4.99 -3.51 4.50
C THR A 86 -3.96 -3.80 3.42
N ILE A 87 -4.38 -3.68 2.15
CA ILE A 87 -3.47 -3.68 1.00
C ILE A 87 -3.62 -2.34 0.30
N GLU A 88 -2.52 -1.62 0.11
CA GLU A 88 -2.47 -0.38 -0.65
C GLU A 88 -1.34 -0.44 -1.68
N VAL A 89 -1.47 0.29 -2.78
CA VAL A 89 -0.39 0.44 -3.76
C VAL A 89 -0.08 1.92 -3.89
N ARG A 90 1.14 2.33 -3.55
CA ARG A 90 1.56 3.73 -3.54
C ARG A 90 2.78 3.98 -4.41
N SER A 91 2.90 5.20 -4.94
CA SER A 91 4.13 5.61 -5.62
C SER A 91 5.25 5.87 -4.61
N ILE A 92 6.49 5.63 -5.03
CA ILE A 92 7.69 5.94 -4.24
C ILE A 92 8.07 7.43 -4.38
N THR A 93 7.73 8.05 -5.51
CA THR A 93 8.17 9.40 -5.88
C THR A 93 7.04 10.44 -5.80
N LEU A 94 5.82 9.99 -5.58
CA LEU A 94 4.61 10.82 -5.54
C LEU A 94 3.76 10.36 -4.36
N ASP A 95 3.16 11.28 -3.63
CA ASP A 95 2.22 10.96 -2.56
C ASP A 95 0.82 10.71 -3.15
N HIS A 96 0.66 9.54 -3.75
CA HIS A 96 -0.62 9.03 -4.23
C HIS A 96 -0.73 7.52 -4.07
N THR A 97 -1.96 7.04 -3.97
CA THR A 97 -2.32 5.63 -4.00
C THR A 97 -3.11 5.28 -5.26
N LEU A 98 -2.95 4.05 -5.72
CA LEU A 98 -3.76 3.53 -6.82
C LEU A 98 -5.19 3.28 -6.36
N ILE A 99 -6.12 3.42 -7.30
CA ILE A 99 -7.53 3.15 -7.05
C ILE A 99 -7.75 1.65 -6.92
N THR A 100 -8.14 1.23 -5.71
CA THR A 100 -8.63 -0.13 -5.46
C THR A 100 -10.00 -0.32 -6.10
N GLN A 101 -10.23 -1.50 -6.67
CA GLN A 101 -11.52 -1.95 -7.15
C GLN A 101 -12.34 -2.64 -6.06
N THR A 102 -11.70 -3.01 -4.95
CA THR A 102 -12.40 -3.59 -3.82
C THR A 102 -13.22 -2.50 -3.15
N GLU A 103 -14.54 -2.69 -3.07
CA GLU A 103 -15.41 -1.77 -2.35
C GLU A 103 -14.98 -1.75 -0.88
N LYS A 104 -14.43 -0.60 -0.45
CA LYS A 104 -14.16 -0.40 0.97
C LYS A 104 -15.50 -0.39 1.72
N PRO A 105 -15.69 -1.26 2.71
CA PRO A 105 -16.91 -1.27 3.50
C PRO A 105 -17.13 0.09 4.15
N ALA A 106 -18.40 0.52 4.23
CA ALA A 106 -18.76 1.76 4.91
C ALA A 106 -18.32 1.68 6.38
N CYS A 107 -17.41 2.58 6.77
CA CYS A 107 -16.88 2.62 8.12
C CYS A 107 -17.98 3.15 9.07
N GLY A 108 -18.37 2.34 10.06
CA GLY A 108 -19.03 2.84 11.25
C GLY A 108 -18.06 3.64 12.13
N GLU A 109 -18.59 4.40 13.10
CA GLU A 109 -17.76 5.13 14.07
C GLU A 109 -17.13 4.21 15.14
N ASP A 110 -17.56 2.95 15.20
CA ASP A 110 -17.11 2.00 16.22
C ASP A 110 -15.91 1.17 15.73
N GLU A 111 -14.81 1.21 16.47
CA GLU A 111 -13.72 0.25 16.31
C GLU A 111 -14.17 -1.12 16.83
N GLU A 112 -14.20 -2.12 15.95
CA GLU A 112 -14.42 -3.51 16.34
C GLU A 112 -13.08 -4.15 16.71
N ILE A 113 -13.04 -4.75 17.91
CA ILE A 113 -11.89 -5.50 18.41
C ILE A 113 -12.15 -6.97 18.17
N ASP A 114 -11.24 -7.62 17.45
CA ASP A 114 -11.29 -9.07 17.22
C ASP A 114 -9.99 -9.76 17.67
N ARG A 115 -9.96 -11.08 17.58
CA ARG A 115 -8.83 -11.91 17.99
C ARG A 115 -8.56 -13.02 16.98
N MET A 116 -7.28 -13.21 16.68
CA MET A 116 -6.79 -14.33 15.90
C MET A 116 -6.27 -15.41 16.86
N ILE A 117 -6.90 -16.56 16.95
CA ILE A 117 -6.45 -17.67 17.81
C ILE A 117 -5.19 -18.35 17.22
N PRO A 118 -4.44 -19.18 17.98
CA PRO A 118 -3.28 -19.88 17.46
C PRO A 118 -3.59 -20.71 16.21
N ASN A 119 -2.76 -20.57 15.18
CA ASN A 119 -2.87 -21.15 13.83
C ASN A 119 -4.10 -20.70 13.02
N GLU A 120 -4.83 -19.69 13.48
CA GLU A 120 -5.87 -19.07 12.67
C GLU A 120 -5.25 -18.24 11.56
N GLN A 121 -5.97 -18.15 10.43
CA GLN A 121 -5.56 -17.39 9.26
C GLN A 121 -6.56 -16.28 8.96
N LEU A 122 -6.03 -15.12 8.60
CA LEU A 122 -6.77 -14.03 8.00
C LEU A 122 -6.34 -13.92 6.55
N SER A 123 -7.30 -13.81 5.62
CA SER A 123 -6.99 -13.67 4.19
C SER A 123 -7.76 -12.51 3.61
N THR A 124 -7.09 -11.74 2.75
CA THR A 124 -7.69 -10.65 1.98
C THR A 124 -7.14 -10.66 0.56
N ALA A 125 -7.90 -10.12 -0.38
CA ALA A 125 -7.49 -9.94 -1.75
C ALA A 125 -7.92 -8.56 -2.23
N SER A 126 -7.10 -7.91 -3.06
CA SER A 126 -7.42 -6.62 -3.64
C SER A 126 -6.92 -6.53 -5.08
N ALA A 127 -7.73 -5.89 -5.92
CA ALA A 127 -7.41 -5.58 -7.30
C ALA A 127 -7.29 -4.05 -7.45
N PHE A 128 -6.29 -3.58 -8.19
CA PHE A 128 -6.03 -2.16 -8.38
C PHE A 128 -5.98 -1.81 -9.86
N ASN A 129 -6.65 -0.73 -10.21
CA ASN A 129 -6.48 -0.09 -11.50
C ASN A 129 -5.13 0.64 -11.54
N LEU A 130 -4.47 0.67 -12.70
CA LEU A 130 -3.32 1.55 -12.94
C LEU A 130 -3.75 3.01 -13.13
N ALA A 131 -4.52 3.52 -12.17
CA ALA A 131 -5.14 4.84 -12.18
C ALA A 131 -5.04 5.49 -10.80
N ILE A 132 -4.93 6.81 -10.81
CA ILE A 132 -4.90 7.66 -9.61
C ILE A 132 -6.06 8.67 -9.67
N PRO A 133 -6.57 9.11 -8.51
CA PRO A 133 -7.56 10.18 -8.47
C PRO A 133 -6.95 11.49 -8.98
N LEU A 134 -7.67 12.17 -9.86
CA LEU A 134 -7.36 13.54 -10.31
C LEU A 134 -8.20 14.57 -9.53
N SER A 135 -9.43 14.19 -9.22
CA SER A 135 -10.38 14.90 -8.35
C SER A 135 -11.30 13.88 -7.66
N GLU A 136 -12.28 14.35 -6.89
CA GLU A 136 -13.29 13.48 -6.28
C GLU A 136 -14.11 12.68 -7.30
N GLN A 137 -14.24 13.15 -8.54
CA GLN A 137 -15.08 12.53 -9.58
C GLN A 137 -14.30 12.08 -10.81
N GLU A 138 -13.02 12.44 -10.93
CA GLU A 138 -12.21 12.16 -12.11
C GLU A 138 -10.95 11.38 -11.74
N THR A 139 -10.58 10.45 -12.61
CA THR A 139 -9.38 9.63 -12.48
C THR A 139 -8.54 9.76 -13.75
N THR A 140 -7.25 9.50 -13.60
CA THR A 140 -6.31 9.48 -14.73
C THR A 140 -5.35 8.30 -14.58
N LEU A 141 -4.62 7.96 -15.64
CA LEU A 141 -3.64 6.89 -15.59
C LEU A 141 -2.57 7.21 -14.53
N ALA A 142 -2.11 6.21 -13.80
CA ALA A 142 -0.96 6.36 -12.94
C ALA A 142 0.29 6.72 -13.79
N PRO A 143 1.14 7.67 -13.38
CA PRO A 143 2.43 7.89 -14.02
C PRO A 143 3.28 6.61 -14.06
N ALA A 144 4.18 6.51 -15.05
CA ALA A 144 5.20 5.47 -15.02
C ALA A 144 6.13 5.67 -13.82
N GLY A 145 6.65 4.58 -13.27
CA GLY A 145 7.62 4.63 -12.19
C GLY A 145 7.56 3.42 -11.27
N ASP A 146 8.28 3.55 -10.15
CA ASP A 146 8.34 2.54 -9.11
C ASP A 146 7.25 2.77 -8.06
N TYR A 147 6.60 1.68 -7.69
CA TYR A 147 5.50 1.64 -6.74
C TYR A 147 5.80 0.57 -5.69
N ILE A 148 5.10 0.66 -4.56
CA ILE A 148 5.14 -0.32 -3.49
C ILE A 148 3.73 -0.80 -3.23
N VAL A 149 3.54 -2.12 -3.23
CA VAL A 149 2.41 -2.76 -2.58
C VAL A 149 2.72 -2.84 -1.09
N GLU A 150 1.95 -2.14 -0.28
CA GLU A 150 2.07 -2.12 1.18
C GLU A 150 0.95 -2.96 1.80
N ILE A 151 1.34 -3.90 2.67
CA ILE A 151 0.43 -4.76 3.40
C ILE A 151 0.63 -4.49 4.88
N THR A 152 -0.47 -4.17 5.57
CA THR A 152 -0.43 -3.76 6.98
C THR A 152 -1.41 -4.57 7.81
N PHE A 153 -0.94 -5.04 8.97
CA PHE A 153 -1.76 -5.62 10.04
C PHE A 153 -1.41 -4.94 11.36
N SER A 154 -2.42 -4.44 12.07
CA SER A 154 -2.25 -3.60 13.27
C SER A 154 -2.83 -4.27 14.53
N PRO A 155 -2.07 -5.17 15.18
CA PRO A 155 -2.46 -5.76 16.45
C PRO A 155 -2.39 -4.75 17.60
N THR A 156 -3.18 -4.95 18.65
CA THR A 156 -3.31 -3.97 19.75
C THR A 156 -2.19 -4.06 20.79
N ALA A 157 -1.53 -5.21 20.90
CA ALA A 157 -0.54 -5.50 21.96
C ALA A 157 0.90 -5.62 21.46
N GLN A 158 1.15 -5.41 20.17
CA GLN A 158 2.47 -5.48 19.55
C GLN A 158 2.57 -4.47 18.39
N PRO A 159 3.77 -4.15 17.89
CA PRO A 159 3.92 -3.26 16.73
C PRO A 159 3.17 -3.77 15.50
N ALA A 160 2.79 -2.85 14.61
CA ALA A 160 2.21 -3.18 13.32
C ALA A 160 3.15 -4.11 12.53
N PHE A 161 2.55 -5.09 11.86
CA PHE A 161 3.23 -5.90 10.87
C PHE A 161 3.03 -5.22 9.53
N GLU A 162 4.13 -4.77 8.93
CA GLU A 162 4.15 -4.08 7.64
C GLU A 162 5.05 -4.86 6.68
N SER A 163 4.64 -4.97 5.43
CA SER A 163 5.42 -5.58 4.36
C SER A 163 5.26 -4.79 3.07
N GLN A 164 6.35 -4.70 2.33
CA GLN A 164 6.46 -3.87 1.13
C GLN A 164 7.01 -4.69 -0.02
N ILE A 165 6.27 -4.74 -1.12
CA ILE A 165 6.67 -5.43 -2.35
C ILE A 165 6.86 -4.38 -3.44
N PRO A 166 8.08 -4.23 -3.99
CA PRO A 166 8.32 -3.30 -5.09
C PRO A 166 7.68 -3.83 -6.38
N ILE A 167 7.04 -2.92 -7.12
CA ILE A 167 6.53 -3.17 -8.47
C ILE A 167 6.86 -1.96 -9.36
N THR A 168 6.81 -2.15 -10.67
CA THR A 168 7.05 -1.10 -11.65
C THR A 168 5.85 -0.96 -12.58
N ILE A 169 5.42 0.28 -12.83
CA ILE A 169 4.39 0.60 -13.81
C ILE A 169 5.06 1.25 -15.02
N ASN A 170 4.88 0.64 -16.19
CA ASN A 170 5.42 1.04 -17.48
C ASN A 170 4.28 1.52 -18.39
N GLN A 171 3.67 2.66 -18.07
CA GLN A 171 2.64 3.25 -18.93
C GLN A 171 2.84 4.75 -19.11
N GLN A 172 2.47 5.25 -20.28
CA GLN A 172 2.49 6.69 -20.55
C GLN A 172 1.18 7.33 -20.11
N ASN A 173 1.28 8.44 -19.39
CA ASN A 173 0.15 9.31 -19.12
C ASN A 173 0.25 10.59 -19.97
N ASP A 174 -0.50 10.61 -21.07
CA ASP A 174 -0.51 11.75 -21.97
C ASP A 174 -1.25 12.98 -21.39
N LYS A 175 -2.15 12.78 -20.44
CA LYS A 175 -2.95 13.85 -19.82
C LYS A 175 -2.17 14.66 -18.78
N LEU A 176 -1.23 14.03 -18.07
CA LEU A 176 -0.49 14.68 -17.00
C LEU A 176 0.80 15.34 -17.49
N VAL A 177 1.08 16.52 -16.95
CA VAL A 177 2.40 17.17 -16.98
C VAL A 177 3.33 16.36 -16.07
N ASP A 178 4.59 16.20 -16.47
CA ASP A 178 5.59 15.52 -15.65
C ASP A 178 5.77 16.30 -14.32
N PRO A 179 5.76 15.62 -13.15
CA PRO A 179 5.91 16.29 -11.86
C PRO A 179 7.20 17.12 -11.75
N SER A 180 8.28 16.68 -12.38
CA SER A 180 9.56 17.39 -12.37
C SER A 180 9.51 18.66 -13.21
N GLU A 181 8.83 18.61 -14.36
CA GLU A 181 8.59 19.79 -15.21
C GLU A 181 7.70 20.81 -14.49
N ALA A 182 6.58 20.35 -13.91
CA ALA A 182 5.69 21.19 -13.12
C ALA A 182 6.43 21.83 -11.94
N LYS A 183 7.27 21.08 -11.23
CA LYS A 183 8.08 21.61 -10.12
C LYS A 183 9.02 22.73 -10.58
N GLN A 184 9.68 22.58 -11.72
CA GLN A 184 10.57 23.61 -12.25
C GLN A 184 9.80 24.90 -12.52
N GLN A 185 8.63 24.80 -13.15
CA GLN A 185 7.76 25.95 -13.39
C GLN A 185 7.31 26.61 -12.07
N ALA A 186 6.90 25.81 -11.08
CA ALA A 186 6.49 26.29 -9.76
C ALA A 186 7.58 27.16 -9.09
N LEU A 187 8.83 26.69 -9.17
CA LEU A 187 10.00 27.34 -8.57
C LEU A 187 10.38 28.67 -9.24
N GLU A 188 9.88 28.95 -10.45
CA GLU A 188 10.07 30.25 -11.12
C GLU A 188 9.15 31.34 -10.56
N SER A 189 8.16 30.99 -9.75
CA SER A 189 7.22 31.93 -9.15
C SER A 189 7.90 32.94 -8.22
N GLU A 190 7.38 34.16 -8.15
CA GLU A 190 7.88 35.18 -7.21
C GLU A 190 7.69 34.76 -5.75
N LYS A 191 6.69 33.93 -5.46
CA LYS A 191 6.46 33.33 -4.15
C LYS A 191 7.64 32.42 -3.76
N ALA A 192 8.03 31.49 -4.64
CA ALA A 192 9.17 30.61 -4.42
C ALA A 192 10.47 31.41 -4.23
N LYS A 193 10.77 32.33 -5.15
CA LYS A 193 11.96 33.18 -5.07
C LYS A 193 12.03 33.96 -3.76
N SER A 194 10.92 34.54 -3.33
CA SER A 194 10.85 35.29 -2.07
C SER A 194 11.10 34.39 -0.87
N TRP A 195 10.47 33.22 -0.81
CA TRP A 195 10.65 32.27 0.28
C TRP A 195 12.10 31.76 0.37
N PHE A 196 12.68 31.31 -0.75
CA PHE A 196 14.07 30.85 -0.78
C PHE A 196 15.10 31.96 -0.54
N SER A 197 14.76 33.23 -0.78
CA SER A 197 15.64 34.35 -0.41
C SER A 197 15.77 34.55 1.11
N VAL A 198 14.77 34.11 1.88
CA VAL A 198 14.74 34.18 3.34
C VAL A 198 15.28 32.88 3.94
N TYR A 199 14.77 31.74 3.47
CA TYR A 199 14.99 30.43 4.09
C TYR A 199 16.03 29.56 3.38
N GLY A 200 16.49 29.95 2.19
CA GLY A 200 17.52 29.21 1.43
C GLY A 200 18.91 29.22 2.05
N ASP A 201 19.12 29.96 3.14
CA ASP A 201 20.38 29.98 3.89
C ASP A 201 20.50 28.71 4.76
N THR A 202 21.20 27.71 4.24
CA THR A 202 21.37 26.41 4.89
C THR A 202 22.21 26.45 6.17
N GLU A 203 22.89 27.57 6.46
CA GLU A 203 23.56 27.73 7.76
C GLU A 203 22.56 28.06 8.87
N LYS A 204 21.41 28.64 8.51
CA LYS A 204 20.35 29.06 9.44
C LYS A 204 19.16 28.12 9.45
N TYR A 205 18.86 27.50 8.30
CA TYR A 205 17.66 26.70 8.13
C TYR A 205 17.97 25.32 7.55
N LEU A 206 17.25 24.33 8.06
CA LEU A 206 17.11 23.02 7.47
C LEU A 206 15.86 23.04 6.59
N ILE A 207 16.05 22.88 5.27
CA ILE A 207 14.94 22.79 4.33
C ILE A 207 14.64 21.31 4.06
N SER A 208 13.38 20.92 4.19
CA SER A 208 12.87 19.63 3.73
C SER A 208 11.79 19.82 2.67
N GLU A 209 11.59 18.78 1.88
CA GLU A 209 10.58 18.72 0.82
C GLU A 209 9.70 17.48 1.07
N GLU A 210 8.39 17.65 0.96
CA GLU A 210 7.44 16.54 0.94
C GLU A 210 7.30 15.96 -0.47
N LEU A 211 6.88 14.70 -0.56
CA LEU A 211 6.57 14.11 -1.86
C LEU A 211 5.45 14.91 -2.55
N PRO A 212 5.59 15.22 -3.84
CA PRO A 212 4.54 15.92 -4.57
C PRO A 212 3.27 15.06 -4.68
N TYR A 213 2.12 15.72 -4.59
CA TYR A 213 0.81 15.06 -4.70
C TYR A 213 -0.12 15.82 -5.65
N LEU A 214 -1.21 15.16 -6.05
CA LEU A 214 -2.27 15.77 -6.85
C LEU A 214 -3.41 16.22 -5.95
N GLU A 215 -3.84 17.46 -6.14
CA GLU A 215 -5.03 18.01 -5.51
C GLU A 215 -5.82 18.83 -6.54
N ASN A 216 -7.07 18.44 -6.79
CA ASN A 216 -7.99 19.17 -7.68
C ASN A 216 -7.41 19.50 -9.07
N GLY A 217 -6.65 18.56 -9.66
CA GLY A 217 -6.03 18.74 -10.98
C GLY A 217 -4.75 19.60 -10.99
N GLU A 218 -4.19 19.90 -9.83
CA GLU A 218 -2.92 20.62 -9.66
C GLU A 218 -1.89 19.71 -8.98
N TRP A 219 -0.63 19.80 -9.42
CA TRP A 219 0.52 19.32 -8.68
C TRP A 219 0.78 20.27 -7.52
N VAL A 220 0.85 19.71 -6.32
CA VAL A 220 1.19 20.45 -5.11
C VAL A 220 2.60 20.08 -4.69
N PHE A 221 3.42 21.11 -4.47
CA PHE A 221 4.79 20.98 -3.98
C PHE A 221 4.91 21.71 -2.66
N LYS A 222 5.45 21.03 -1.65
CA LYS A 222 5.51 21.53 -0.29
C LYS A 222 6.90 21.42 0.30
N TRP A 223 7.38 22.53 0.85
CA TRP A 223 8.66 22.62 1.56
C TRP A 223 8.46 23.19 2.95
N HIS A 224 9.34 22.77 3.85
CA HIS A 224 9.42 23.27 5.22
C HIS A 224 10.80 23.87 5.46
N ALA A 225 10.85 24.98 6.18
CA ALA A 225 12.08 25.53 6.73
C ALA A 225 12.04 25.48 8.25
N MET A 226 12.98 24.73 8.83
CA MET A 226 13.17 24.62 10.27
C MET A 226 14.44 25.35 10.67
N ASN A 227 14.44 26.08 11.79
CA ASN A 227 15.67 26.71 12.27
C ASN A 227 16.70 25.63 12.65
N ALA A 228 17.94 25.77 12.17
CA ALA A 228 19.02 24.84 12.46
C ALA A 228 19.43 24.84 13.95
N ASP A 229 19.18 25.96 14.66
CA ASP A 229 19.35 26.06 16.11
C ASP A 229 18.01 25.75 16.81
N GLN A 230 17.84 24.47 17.17
CA GLN A 230 16.63 23.92 17.81
C GLN A 230 16.25 24.57 19.17
N ALA A 231 17.06 25.51 19.69
CA ALA A 231 16.79 26.23 20.92
C ALA A 231 15.60 27.21 20.82
N LEU A 232 15.21 27.59 19.61
CA LEU A 232 14.05 28.45 19.34
C LEU A 232 13.02 27.64 18.54
N ARG A 233 12.01 27.10 19.23
CA ARG A 233 10.81 26.48 18.63
C ARG A 233 9.88 27.57 18.09
N ASP A 234 10.41 28.46 17.26
CA ASP A 234 9.55 29.34 16.48
C ASP A 234 9.04 28.58 15.25
N ASP A 235 7.81 28.91 14.87
CA ASP A 235 6.96 28.17 13.93
C ASP A 235 7.70 27.79 12.63
N ASP A 236 7.63 26.51 12.26
CA ASP A 236 8.09 26.01 10.97
C ASP A 236 7.45 26.85 9.85
N ASP A 237 8.25 27.44 8.95
CA ASP A 237 7.71 28.17 7.80
C ASP A 237 7.51 27.20 6.64
N GLU A 238 6.39 27.36 5.93
CA GLU A 238 5.92 26.43 4.92
C GLU A 238 5.75 27.14 3.57
N LEU A 239 6.31 26.54 2.52
CA LEU A 239 6.08 26.94 1.14
C LEU A 239 5.23 25.89 0.44
N MET A 240 4.02 26.26 0.05
CA MET A 240 3.19 25.50 -0.89
C MET A 240 3.14 26.19 -2.25
N LEU A 241 3.41 25.44 -3.31
CA LEU A 241 3.29 25.86 -4.70
C LEU A 241 2.36 24.93 -5.46
N TYR A 242 1.64 25.49 -6.43
CA TYR A 242 0.62 24.80 -7.23
C TYR A 242 0.94 25.00 -8.70
N GLU A 243 0.90 23.93 -9.47
CA GLU A 243 1.00 23.98 -10.92
C GLU A 243 -0.03 23.07 -11.57
N LYS A 244 -0.53 23.45 -12.75
CA LYS A 244 -1.54 22.63 -13.43
C LYS A 244 -0.97 21.25 -13.76
N ALA A 245 -1.65 20.21 -13.30
CA ALA A 245 -1.24 18.84 -13.59
C ALA A 245 -1.74 18.37 -14.94
N VAL A 246 -2.86 18.91 -15.44
CA VAL A 246 -3.45 18.51 -16.72
C VAL A 246 -2.89 19.36 -17.86
N LYS A 247 -2.38 18.71 -18.91
CA LYS A 247 -1.95 19.40 -20.13
C LYS A 247 -3.14 20.10 -20.79
N SER A 248 -2.95 21.36 -21.20
CA SER A 248 -3.96 22.07 -21.98
C SER A 248 -4.11 21.40 -23.36
N GLU A 249 -5.34 21.03 -23.72
CA GLU A 249 -5.70 20.56 -25.08
C GLU A 249 -5.43 21.63 -26.16
#